data_AF-A0A1W6JGR1-F1
#
_entry.id   AF-A0A1W6JGR1-F1
#
_cell.length_a   1.000
_cell.length_b   1.000
_cell.length_c   1.000
_cell.angle_alpha   90.00
_cell.angle_beta   90.00
_cell.angle_gamma   90.00
#
_symmetry.space_group_name_H-M   'P 1'
#
loop_
_entity.id
_entity.type
_entity.pdbx_description
1 polymer ?
#
loop_
_entity_poly.entity_id
_entity_poly.type
_entity_poly.pdbx_seq_one_letter_code
_entity_poly.pdbx_strand_id
1 'polypeptide(L)'
;MLWLAPIVLLLASSTCSASLVTRKLQDASPMAVDLGQATGFSMLAASTITNSGATKAWGYIGVTPGTAITGEEQISYFSAPTPFGRIGYPTTATAAGAAAPAKLDVTAAYLDASNRVADVNVLMPAVHDMGTQTFTPGLYKTTSSLEVLKGDMYLSGKGVFIFQMESTLVVHTNRKMILLNGAQACDVFWKVGSSATFNVGSEVVGTVMAYASISVLTGITISGRLFAMTASITLLGDVINPCAPSDVDECALGIDDCHDQAYCTNTPDSFTCTCNSGFTGDGVNVCTGPIDCPYGTYQSVAPDANTLQVCTGWTICNLLTQYETLGPSHLLDRRCGENEIDC
;
A
#
# COMPACT_ATOMS: atom_id res chain seq x y z
N MET A 1 -50.20 -17.55 67.21
CA MET A 1 -48.81 -18.01 67.02
C MET A 1 -48.71 -18.61 65.63
N LEU A 2 -48.17 -17.87 64.67
CA LEU A 2 -47.47 -18.43 63.50
C LEU A 2 -46.58 -17.29 62.98
N TRP A 3 -45.29 -17.37 63.30
CA TRP A 3 -44.26 -16.47 62.80
C TRP A 3 -43.85 -16.93 61.40
N LEU A 4 -43.94 -16.06 60.39
CA LEU A 4 -43.32 -16.28 59.08
C LEU A 4 -41.98 -15.54 59.07
N ALA A 5 -40.89 -16.31 59.03
CA ALA A 5 -39.52 -15.82 58.89
C ALA A 5 -39.27 -15.28 57.47
N PRO A 6 -38.43 -14.25 57.30
CA PRO A 6 -38.07 -13.77 55.97
C PRO A 6 -37.09 -14.75 55.29
N ILE A 7 -37.43 -15.17 54.07
CA ILE A 7 -36.55 -15.93 53.18
C ILE A 7 -35.46 -14.99 52.67
N VAL A 8 -34.22 -15.22 53.07
CA VAL A 8 -33.04 -14.57 52.48
C VAL A 8 -32.69 -15.34 51.20
N LEU A 9 -32.97 -14.73 50.05
CA LEU A 9 -32.56 -15.24 48.75
C LEU A 9 -31.08 -14.86 48.52
N LEU A 10 -30.15 -15.80 48.72
CA LEU A 10 -28.76 -15.64 48.30
C LEU A 10 -28.69 -15.71 46.76
N LEU A 11 -28.54 -14.55 46.11
CA LEU A 11 -28.09 -14.50 44.73
C LEU A 11 -26.56 -14.66 44.72
N ALA A 12 -26.09 -15.85 44.33
CA ALA A 12 -24.68 -16.05 44.02
C ALA A 12 -24.34 -15.25 42.74
N SER A 13 -23.65 -14.13 42.88
CA SER A 13 -23.08 -13.40 41.75
C SER A 13 -21.89 -14.19 41.20
N SER A 14 -22.09 -14.92 40.11
CA SER A 14 -20.99 -15.47 39.31
C SER A 14 -20.27 -14.32 38.62
N THR A 15 -19.21 -13.79 39.23
CA THR A 15 -18.29 -12.89 38.54
C THR A 15 -17.49 -13.71 37.53
N CYS A 16 -18.00 -13.78 36.30
CA CYS A 16 -17.19 -14.20 35.17
C CYS A 16 -16.17 -13.08 34.93
N SER A 17 -14.96 -13.24 35.47
CA SER A 17 -13.84 -12.35 35.16
C SER A 17 -13.41 -12.64 33.73
N ALA A 18 -13.98 -11.90 32.78
CA ALA A 18 -13.41 -11.83 31.44
C ALA A 18 -12.05 -11.14 31.57
N SER A 19 -10.97 -11.92 31.49
CA SER A 19 -9.66 -11.35 31.20
C SER A 19 -9.76 -10.64 29.85
N LEU A 20 -9.77 -9.31 29.88
CA LEU A 20 -9.51 -8.48 28.71
C LEU A 20 -8.08 -8.79 28.26
N VAL A 21 -7.95 -9.75 27.36
CA VAL A 21 -6.78 -9.82 26.49
C VAL A 21 -6.84 -8.56 25.64
N THR A 22 -6.06 -7.55 26.00
CA THR A 22 -5.75 -6.44 25.09
C THR A 22 -4.92 -7.02 23.96
N ARG A 23 -5.57 -7.61 22.96
CA ARG A 23 -4.96 -7.68 21.64
C ARG A 23 -4.68 -6.24 21.24
N LYS A 24 -3.41 -5.89 21.02
CA LYS A 24 -3.07 -4.71 20.22
C LYS A 24 -3.91 -4.84 18.95
N LEU A 25 -4.90 -3.96 18.77
CA LEU A 25 -5.46 -3.74 17.46
C LEU A 25 -4.27 -3.32 16.61
N GLN A 26 -3.97 -4.09 15.58
CA GLN A 26 -3.10 -3.60 14.51
C GLN A 26 -3.77 -2.34 14.00
N ASP A 27 -3.10 -1.18 14.10
CA ASP A 27 -3.68 0.10 13.68
C ASP A 27 -4.22 -0.06 12.26
N ALA A 28 -5.55 0.03 12.12
CA ALA A 28 -6.16 0.03 10.81
C ALA A 28 -5.76 1.34 10.13
N SER A 29 -5.23 1.26 8.90
CA SER A 29 -4.91 2.46 8.12
C SER A 29 -6.14 3.37 8.03
N PRO A 30 -5.99 4.70 7.97
CA PRO A 30 -7.12 5.61 7.83
C PRO A 30 -7.95 5.27 6.58
N MET A 31 -9.23 5.66 6.56
CA MET A 31 -10.00 5.58 5.32
C MET A 31 -9.41 6.51 4.25
N ALA A 32 -9.61 6.21 2.97
CA ALA A 32 -9.20 7.12 1.90
C ALA A 32 -9.90 8.48 2.03
N VAL A 33 -9.28 9.55 1.52
CA VAL A 33 -9.91 10.86 1.40
C VAL A 33 -10.76 10.85 0.14
N ASP A 34 -12.06 11.14 0.26
CA ASP A 34 -12.98 11.15 -0.88
C ASP A 34 -12.74 12.38 -1.76
N LEU A 35 -12.38 12.15 -3.02
CA LEU A 35 -12.12 13.20 -4.00
C LEU A 35 -13.36 13.51 -4.87
N GLY A 36 -14.44 12.74 -4.78
CA GLY A 36 -15.64 12.94 -5.59
C GLY A 36 -15.33 13.10 -7.08
N GLN A 37 -15.86 14.17 -7.68
CA GLN A 37 -15.65 14.53 -9.09
C GLN A 37 -14.19 14.91 -9.41
N ALA A 38 -13.40 15.30 -8.41
CA ALA A 38 -11.98 15.60 -8.60
C ALA A 38 -11.15 14.35 -8.93
N THR A 39 -11.67 13.15 -8.70
CA THR A 39 -11.01 11.88 -9.06
C THR A 39 -10.58 11.83 -10.53
N GLY A 40 -11.36 12.44 -11.43
CA GLY A 40 -11.09 12.48 -12.87
C GLY A 40 -10.06 13.53 -13.30
N PHE A 41 -9.58 14.37 -12.39
CA PHE A 41 -8.62 15.43 -12.68
C PHE A 41 -7.21 15.01 -12.30
N SER A 42 -6.23 15.27 -13.17
CA SER A 42 -4.82 15.30 -12.77
C SER A 42 -4.45 16.62 -12.15
N MET A 43 -5.05 17.72 -12.61
CA MET A 43 -4.71 19.07 -12.15
C MET A 43 -5.94 19.95 -12.01
N LEU A 44 -6.04 20.68 -10.91
CA LEU A 44 -7.07 21.68 -10.68
C LEU A 44 -6.50 22.89 -9.93
N ALA A 45 -6.55 24.08 -10.53
CA ALA A 45 -6.07 25.32 -9.92
C ALA A 45 -7.20 26.34 -9.71
N ALA A 46 -7.02 27.26 -8.77
CA ALA A 46 -7.99 28.34 -8.54
C ALA A 46 -7.81 29.52 -9.50
N SER A 47 -6.57 29.97 -9.70
CA SER A 47 -6.30 31.18 -10.48
C SER A 47 -5.87 30.87 -11.92
N THR A 48 -4.76 30.17 -12.10
CA THR A 48 -4.18 29.85 -13.41
C THR A 48 -3.43 28.53 -13.39
N ILE A 49 -3.32 27.90 -14.56
CA ILE A 49 -2.29 26.88 -14.83
C ILE A 49 -1.34 27.47 -15.88
N THR A 50 -0.04 27.41 -15.62
CA THR A 50 0.99 27.90 -16.54
C THR A 50 1.95 26.78 -16.87
N ASN A 51 2.05 26.46 -18.16
CA ASN A 51 2.94 25.44 -18.69
C ASN A 51 4.02 26.07 -19.58
N SER A 52 5.23 25.54 -19.50
CA SER A 52 6.30 25.82 -20.46
C SER A 52 7.02 24.52 -20.82
N GLY A 53 7.09 24.18 -22.11
CA GLY A 53 7.69 22.93 -22.56
C GLY A 53 6.69 21.78 -22.68
N ALA A 54 7.21 20.63 -23.12
CA ALA A 54 6.40 19.48 -23.53
C ALA A 54 5.93 18.66 -22.32
N THR A 55 4.76 19.01 -21.78
CA THR A 55 4.14 18.33 -20.64
C THR A 55 3.23 17.21 -21.13
N LYS A 56 3.19 16.09 -20.40
CA LYS A 56 2.27 14.97 -20.62
C LYS A 56 1.33 14.85 -19.41
N ALA A 57 0.03 14.97 -19.66
CA ALA A 57 -0.98 14.91 -18.60
C ALA A 57 -2.02 13.83 -18.91
N TRP A 58 -2.34 13.01 -17.91
CA TRP A 58 -3.42 12.03 -18.00
C TRP A 58 -4.64 12.56 -17.24
N GLY A 59 -5.85 12.40 -17.79
CA GLY A 59 -7.08 12.92 -17.17
C GLY A 59 -7.31 14.42 -17.36
N TYR A 60 -8.32 14.98 -16.69
CA TYR A 60 -8.73 16.37 -16.89
C TYR A 60 -7.80 17.36 -16.21
N ILE A 61 -7.62 18.51 -16.84
CA ILE A 61 -7.04 19.72 -16.22
C ILE A 61 -8.12 20.80 -16.14
N GLY A 62 -8.14 21.54 -15.04
CA GLY A 62 -9.17 22.55 -14.81
C GLY A 62 -8.65 23.78 -14.08
N VAL A 63 -9.29 24.91 -14.35
CA VAL A 63 -9.12 26.15 -13.59
C VAL A 63 -10.49 26.69 -13.24
N THR A 64 -10.69 27.01 -11.96
CA THR A 64 -11.91 27.68 -11.48
C THR A 64 -11.70 28.27 -10.08
N PRO A 65 -12.12 29.52 -9.79
CA PRO A 65 -12.92 30.40 -10.64
C PRO A 65 -12.13 31.13 -11.74
N GLY A 66 -10.80 31.05 -11.73
CA GLY A 66 -9.97 31.54 -12.81
C GLY A 66 -10.26 30.83 -14.13
N THR A 67 -9.79 31.41 -15.23
CA THR A 67 -10.16 30.96 -16.58
C THR A 67 -8.98 30.66 -17.48
N ALA A 68 -7.75 30.88 -17.01
CA ALA A 68 -6.56 30.84 -17.85
C ALA A 68 -5.73 29.57 -17.63
N ILE A 69 -5.51 28.86 -18.74
CA ILE A 69 -4.44 27.87 -18.89
C ILE A 69 -3.52 28.43 -19.97
N THR A 70 -2.25 28.64 -19.63
CA THR A 70 -1.24 29.26 -20.50
C THR A 70 -0.21 28.21 -20.90
N GLY A 71 0.22 28.21 -22.17
CA GLY A 71 1.12 27.17 -22.70
C GLY A 71 0.45 25.81 -22.88
N GLU A 72 -0.89 25.79 -23.00
CA GLU A 72 -1.68 24.57 -23.12
C GLU A 72 -1.40 23.80 -24.41
N GLU A 73 -1.08 24.52 -25.49
CA GLU A 73 -0.70 23.95 -26.78
C GLU A 73 0.55 23.05 -26.72
N GLN A 74 1.29 23.12 -25.61
CA GLN A 74 2.47 22.30 -25.33
C GLN A 74 2.16 21.08 -24.43
N ILE A 75 0.90 20.90 -24.03
CA ILE A 75 0.43 19.77 -23.21
C ILE A 75 -0.13 18.67 -24.12
N SER A 76 0.39 17.46 -23.96
CA SER A 76 -0.18 16.25 -24.57
C SER A 76 -1.08 15.54 -23.56
N TYR A 77 -2.34 15.31 -23.95
CA TYR A 77 -3.32 14.63 -23.11
C TYR A 77 -3.40 13.13 -23.40
N PHE A 78 -3.50 12.35 -22.32
CA PHE A 78 -3.66 10.91 -22.36
C PHE A 78 -4.89 10.47 -21.55
N SER A 79 -5.50 9.36 -21.93
CA SER A 79 -6.60 8.76 -21.17
C SER A 79 -6.08 8.19 -19.85
N ALA A 80 -6.60 8.64 -18.71
CA ALA A 80 -6.43 7.99 -17.42
C ALA A 80 -7.51 6.92 -17.21
N PRO A 81 -7.23 5.82 -16.49
CA PRO A 81 -8.28 4.95 -15.98
C PRO A 81 -9.21 5.76 -15.07
N THR A 82 -10.50 5.85 -15.40
CA THR A 82 -11.52 6.34 -14.46
C THR A 82 -12.16 5.13 -13.77
N PRO A 83 -12.57 5.22 -12.49
CA PRO A 83 -13.28 4.13 -11.79
C PRO A 83 -14.57 3.64 -12.50
N PHE A 84 -15.06 4.39 -13.49
CA PHE A 84 -16.29 4.11 -14.23
C PHE A 84 -16.07 3.63 -15.67
N GLY A 85 -14.84 3.29 -16.07
CA GLY A 85 -14.59 2.66 -17.39
C GLY A 85 -15.02 3.50 -18.60
N ARG A 86 -15.26 4.80 -18.43
CA ARG A 86 -15.66 5.70 -19.52
C ARG A 86 -14.42 6.43 -20.03
N ILE A 87 -14.04 6.13 -21.26
CA ILE A 87 -13.04 6.89 -22.03
C ILE A 87 -13.67 8.25 -22.35
N GLY A 88 -13.50 9.22 -21.46
CA GLY A 88 -13.63 10.63 -21.81
C GLY A 88 -12.33 11.06 -22.47
N TYR A 89 -12.38 11.49 -23.74
CA TYR A 89 -11.26 12.20 -24.34
C TYR A 89 -11.01 13.46 -23.48
N PRO A 90 -9.81 13.66 -22.90
CA PRO A 90 -9.59 14.80 -22.02
C PRO A 90 -9.53 16.07 -22.88
N THR A 91 -10.59 16.87 -22.85
CA THR A 91 -10.55 18.28 -23.22
C THR A 91 -10.42 19.12 -21.95
N THR A 92 -9.97 20.36 -22.07
CA THR A 92 -10.05 21.36 -21.01
C THR A 92 -11.45 21.43 -20.42
N ALA A 93 -11.57 21.27 -19.09
CA ALA A 93 -12.76 21.67 -18.39
C ALA A 93 -12.61 23.15 -17.99
N THR A 94 -13.06 24.07 -18.84
CA THR A 94 -13.15 25.50 -18.48
C THR A 94 -14.09 25.71 -17.28
N ALA A 95 -13.95 26.83 -16.58
CA ALA A 95 -14.64 27.21 -15.34
C ALA A 95 -16.18 27.04 -15.31
N ALA A 96 -16.86 26.93 -16.46
CA ALA A 96 -18.30 26.70 -16.56
C ALA A 96 -18.74 25.21 -16.62
N GLY A 97 -17.80 24.26 -16.60
CA GLY A 97 -18.05 22.81 -16.71
C GLY A 97 -17.64 22.02 -15.45
N ALA A 98 -17.11 20.80 -15.66
CA ALA A 98 -16.78 19.85 -14.59
C ALA A 98 -15.77 20.36 -13.53
N ALA A 99 -15.02 21.44 -13.79
CA ALA A 99 -14.06 22.00 -12.86
C ALA A 99 -14.72 22.59 -11.60
N ALA A 100 -15.89 23.23 -11.72
CA ALA A 100 -16.59 23.85 -10.59
C ALA A 100 -17.04 22.84 -9.51
N PRO A 101 -17.79 21.77 -9.85
CA PRO A 101 -18.12 20.73 -8.86
C PRO A 101 -16.87 20.01 -8.35
N ALA A 102 -15.89 19.72 -9.21
CA ALA A 102 -14.63 19.14 -8.76
C ALA A 102 -13.89 20.03 -7.73
N LYS A 103 -13.94 21.36 -7.89
CA LYS A 103 -13.35 22.29 -6.93
C LYS A 103 -14.01 22.25 -5.56
N LEU A 104 -15.34 22.09 -5.53
CA LEU A 104 -16.07 21.90 -4.28
C LEU A 104 -15.64 20.59 -3.60
N ASP A 105 -15.48 19.51 -4.37
CA ASP A 105 -15.06 18.22 -3.84
C ASP A 105 -13.60 18.24 -3.36
N VAL A 106 -12.67 18.89 -4.07
CA VAL A 106 -11.31 19.13 -3.55
C VAL A 106 -11.34 19.94 -2.26
N THR A 107 -12.25 20.92 -2.15
CA THR A 107 -12.40 21.70 -0.92
C THR A 107 -12.88 20.84 0.24
N ALA A 108 -13.86 19.97 0.00
CA ALA A 108 -14.32 19.00 0.99
C ALA A 108 -13.20 18.01 1.37
N ALA A 109 -12.46 17.49 0.39
CA ALA A 109 -11.32 16.59 0.59
C ALA A 109 -10.20 17.25 1.42
N TYR A 110 -9.85 18.50 1.13
CA TYR A 110 -8.85 19.25 1.90
C TYR A 110 -9.29 19.45 3.35
N LEU A 111 -10.57 19.75 3.58
CA LEU A 111 -11.13 19.91 4.92
C LEU A 111 -11.22 18.59 5.68
N ASP A 112 -11.65 17.50 5.02
CA ASP A 112 -11.59 16.14 5.57
C ASP A 112 -10.15 15.80 5.99
N ALA A 113 -9.22 15.85 5.03
CA ALA A 113 -7.80 15.60 5.29
C ALA A 113 -7.23 16.48 6.40
N SER A 114 -7.66 17.73 6.55
CA SER A 114 -7.21 18.64 7.63
C SER A 114 -7.76 18.28 9.01
N ASN A 115 -9.01 17.80 9.05
CA ASN A 115 -9.75 17.52 10.28
C ASN A 115 -9.55 16.09 10.79
N ARG A 116 -8.88 15.23 10.02
CA ARG A 116 -8.49 13.89 10.47
C ARG A 116 -7.63 14.01 11.72
N VAL A 117 -8.09 13.38 12.79
CA VAL A 117 -7.40 13.24 14.07
C VAL A 117 -7.04 11.77 14.25
N ALA A 118 -5.86 11.50 14.81
CA ALA A 118 -5.33 10.15 14.91
C ALA A 118 -6.15 9.29 15.88
N ASP A 119 -6.46 8.05 15.47
CA ASP A 119 -6.28 6.91 16.37
C ASP A 119 -4.84 6.41 16.13
N VAL A 120 -3.98 6.58 17.14
CA VAL A 120 -2.61 6.06 17.33
C VAL A 120 -1.79 5.90 16.02
N ASN A 121 -1.06 6.90 15.54
CA ASN A 121 0.37 7.03 15.84
C ASN A 121 0.75 8.52 15.76
N VAL A 122 1.09 9.04 16.93
CA VAL A 122 1.28 10.45 17.23
C VAL A 122 2.56 10.98 16.59
N LEU A 123 2.36 11.96 15.71
CA LEU A 123 3.12 13.20 15.52
C LEU A 123 4.56 13.08 15.03
N MET A 124 4.84 13.79 13.93
CA MET A 124 6.18 14.14 13.47
C MET A 124 6.53 15.58 13.87
N PRO A 125 6.66 15.95 15.15
CA PRO A 125 7.10 17.30 15.50
C PRO A 125 8.60 17.51 15.22
N ALA A 126 9.35 16.47 14.82
CA ALA A 126 10.81 16.52 14.63
C ALA A 126 11.31 16.24 13.20
N VAL A 127 10.46 15.72 12.30
CA VAL A 127 10.88 15.41 10.92
C VAL A 127 10.51 16.60 10.04
N HIS A 128 11.46 17.50 9.85
CA HIS A 128 11.40 18.49 8.77
C HIS A 128 11.72 17.83 7.43
N ASP A 129 12.71 16.93 7.43
CA ASP A 129 13.22 16.23 6.26
C ASP A 129 12.85 14.74 6.30
N MET A 130 11.99 14.32 5.36
CA MET A 130 11.51 12.96 5.18
C MET A 130 12.45 12.09 4.34
N GLY A 131 13.57 12.64 3.85
CA GLY A 131 14.57 11.87 3.13
C GLY A 131 15.15 10.73 4.00
N THR A 132 15.39 9.57 3.39
CA THR A 132 15.76 8.28 3.99
C THR A 132 14.72 7.63 4.91
N GLN A 133 13.57 8.27 5.13
CA GLN A 133 12.55 7.74 6.03
C GLN A 133 11.62 6.78 5.28
N THR A 134 11.19 5.73 5.98
CA THR A 134 10.14 4.82 5.52
C THR A 134 8.89 5.02 6.35
N PHE A 135 7.77 5.25 5.68
CA PHE A 135 6.46 5.44 6.29
C PHE A 135 5.58 4.25 5.97
N THR A 136 4.77 3.82 6.94
CA THR A 136 3.71 2.83 6.76
C THR A 136 2.35 3.53 6.59
N PRO A 137 1.28 2.83 6.14
CA PRO A 137 -0.05 3.42 6.10
C PRO A 137 -0.44 4.06 7.43
N GLY A 138 -0.96 5.27 7.39
CA GLY A 138 -1.18 6.06 8.61
C GLY A 138 -1.42 7.54 8.36
N LEU A 139 -1.71 8.26 9.46
CA LEU A 139 -1.87 9.71 9.49
C LEU A 139 -0.64 10.36 10.13
N TYR A 140 -0.02 11.28 9.40
CA TYR A 140 1.18 12.01 9.80
C TYR A 140 0.86 13.50 9.88
N LYS A 141 1.19 14.16 10.99
CA LYS A 141 0.88 15.58 11.20
C LYS A 141 2.10 16.36 11.70
N THR A 142 2.31 17.55 11.14
CA THR A 142 3.27 18.56 11.61
C THR A 142 2.68 19.98 11.51
N THR A 143 3.17 20.89 12.36
CA THR A 143 2.85 22.33 12.30
C THR A 143 3.86 23.14 11.48
N SER A 144 4.88 22.49 10.91
CA SER A 144 5.93 23.11 10.12
C SER A 144 5.82 22.77 8.62
N SER A 145 6.89 23.03 7.87
CA SER A 145 7.06 22.52 6.50
C SER A 145 7.63 21.11 6.51
N LEU A 146 7.32 20.33 5.48
CA LEU A 146 7.96 19.06 5.18
C LEU A 146 8.83 19.22 3.92
N GLU A 147 9.95 18.53 3.90
CA GLU A 147 10.81 18.44 2.74
C GLU A 147 11.36 17.03 2.52
N VAL A 148 11.80 16.73 1.31
CA VAL A 148 12.61 15.55 0.99
C VAL A 148 13.96 16.08 0.51
N LEU A 149 14.94 16.13 1.40
CA LEU A 149 16.24 16.77 1.17
C LEU A 149 17.38 15.76 1.18
N LYS A 150 17.46 14.91 2.21
CA LYS A 150 18.54 13.93 2.37
C LYS A 150 18.13 12.56 1.86
N GLY A 151 18.36 12.30 0.58
CA GLY A 151 18.03 11.01 -0.04
C GLY A 151 16.53 10.86 -0.32
N ASP A 152 16.14 9.67 -0.76
CA ASP A 152 14.77 9.38 -1.19
C ASP A 152 13.87 9.02 -0.02
N MET A 153 12.57 9.22 -0.18
CA MET A 153 11.53 8.89 0.80
C MET A 153 10.82 7.60 0.38
N TYR A 154 10.44 6.78 1.36
CA TYR A 154 9.80 5.48 1.09
C TYR A 154 8.41 5.40 1.74
N LEU A 155 7.44 4.86 1.01
CA LEU A 155 6.09 4.56 1.46
C LEU A 155 5.87 3.06 1.29
N SER A 156 5.67 2.35 2.40
CA SER A 156 5.70 0.89 2.42
C SER A 156 4.44 0.30 3.03
N GLY A 157 3.73 -0.53 2.27
CA GLY A 157 2.57 -1.30 2.72
C GLY A 157 1.25 -0.85 2.10
N LYS A 158 0.35 -1.81 1.90
CA LYS A 158 -1.02 -1.57 1.41
C LYS A 158 -1.84 -0.78 2.43
N GLY A 159 -2.37 0.37 2.02
CA GLY A 159 -3.23 1.20 2.84
C GLY A 159 -3.05 2.68 2.55
N VAL A 160 -3.75 3.51 3.34
CA VAL A 160 -3.83 4.96 3.11
C VAL A 160 -2.78 5.72 3.91
N PHE A 161 -2.14 6.67 3.26
CA PHE A 161 -1.16 7.60 3.83
C PHE A 161 -1.72 9.02 3.77
N ILE A 162 -1.84 9.69 4.92
CA ILE A 162 -2.30 11.09 4.97
C ILE A 162 -1.22 11.92 5.66
N PHE A 163 -0.63 12.85 4.93
CA PHE A 163 0.33 13.81 5.45
C PHE A 163 -0.32 15.19 5.61
N GLN A 164 -0.31 15.72 6.83
CA GLN A 164 -0.81 17.04 7.18
C GLN A 164 0.36 17.94 7.59
N MET A 165 0.53 19.05 6.87
CA MET A 165 1.48 20.10 7.23
C MET A 165 0.82 21.48 7.20
N GLU A 166 1.27 22.40 8.05
CA GLU A 166 0.72 23.77 8.11
C GLU A 166 1.44 24.75 7.19
N SER A 167 2.66 24.44 6.75
CA SER A 167 3.44 25.32 5.88
C SER A 167 3.66 24.68 4.50
N THR A 168 4.90 24.52 4.05
CA THR A 168 5.22 24.10 2.67
C THR A 168 5.54 22.62 2.57
N LEU A 169 5.43 22.08 1.35
CA LEU A 169 6.01 20.79 0.96
C LEU A 169 7.08 21.04 -0.10
N VAL A 170 8.32 20.61 0.13
CA VAL A 170 9.42 20.78 -0.83
C VAL A 170 10.08 19.46 -1.15
N VAL A 171 10.06 19.04 -2.41
CA VAL A 171 10.89 17.91 -2.89
C VAL A 171 12.10 18.50 -3.57
N HIS A 172 13.29 18.24 -3.03
CA HIS A 172 14.55 18.78 -3.57
C HIS A 172 14.96 18.06 -4.86
N THR A 173 15.98 18.59 -5.53
CA THR A 173 16.44 18.09 -6.84
C THR A 173 16.86 16.62 -6.78
N ASN A 174 16.47 15.84 -7.79
CA ASN A 174 16.81 14.42 -7.91
C ASN A 174 16.42 13.59 -6.67
N ARG A 175 15.24 13.86 -6.11
CA ARG A 175 14.66 13.12 -4.97
C ARG A 175 13.45 12.33 -5.43
N LYS A 176 13.30 11.12 -4.91
CA LYS A 176 12.18 10.24 -5.24
C LYS A 176 11.34 9.93 -4.02
N MET A 177 10.04 9.80 -4.25
CA MET A 177 9.11 9.12 -3.35
C MET A 177 8.86 7.73 -3.91
N ILE A 178 9.29 6.71 -3.19
CA ILE A 178 9.31 5.31 -3.66
C ILE A 178 8.20 4.55 -2.94
N LEU A 179 7.33 3.91 -3.72
CA LEU A 179 6.30 3.00 -3.22
C LEU A 179 6.90 1.59 -3.10
N LEU A 180 6.61 0.92 -1.98
CA LEU A 180 7.08 -0.43 -1.67
C LEU A 180 5.94 -1.26 -1.08
N ASN A 181 6.05 -2.59 -1.16
CA ASN A 181 5.22 -3.53 -0.42
C ASN A 181 3.71 -3.30 -0.67
N GLY A 182 3.38 -3.01 -1.94
CA GLY A 182 2.00 -2.76 -2.39
C GLY A 182 1.41 -1.40 -2.02
N ALA A 183 2.22 -0.43 -1.57
CA ALA A 183 1.76 0.94 -1.41
C ALA A 183 1.34 1.53 -2.78
N GLN A 184 0.23 2.26 -2.82
CA GLN A 184 -0.31 2.80 -4.07
C GLN A 184 -0.37 4.32 -4.06
N ALA A 185 0.03 4.95 -5.16
CA ALA A 185 -0.02 6.40 -5.32
C ALA A 185 -1.42 7.00 -5.09
N CYS A 186 -2.46 6.25 -5.43
CA CYS A 186 -3.86 6.64 -5.27
C CYS A 186 -4.30 6.74 -3.79
N ASP A 187 -3.57 6.09 -2.89
CA ASP A 187 -3.85 6.04 -1.45
C ASP A 187 -2.99 7.02 -0.64
N VAL A 188 -2.19 7.86 -1.31
CA VAL A 188 -1.31 8.86 -0.67
C VAL A 188 -1.90 10.25 -0.83
N PHE A 189 -2.09 10.97 0.28
CA PHE A 189 -2.71 12.29 0.33
C PHE A 189 -1.83 13.30 1.07
N TRP A 190 -1.60 14.46 0.47
CA TRP A 190 -0.85 15.57 1.06
C TRP A 190 -1.75 16.78 1.27
N LYS A 191 -2.06 17.10 2.52
CA LYS A 191 -2.65 18.39 2.92
C LYS A 191 -1.51 19.37 3.18
N VAL A 192 -1.30 20.31 2.26
CA VAL A 192 -0.25 21.33 2.36
C VAL A 192 -0.87 22.68 2.75
N GLY A 193 -0.51 23.20 3.93
CA GLY A 193 -1.10 24.42 4.50
C GLY A 193 -0.75 25.72 3.76
N SER A 194 0.27 25.71 2.91
CA SER A 194 0.60 26.81 2.01
C SER A 194 0.87 26.30 0.59
N SER A 195 2.12 26.30 0.13
CA SER A 195 2.49 25.95 -1.24
C SER A 195 3.35 24.69 -1.30
N ALA A 196 3.32 24.00 -2.44
CA ALA A 196 4.21 22.88 -2.74
C ALA A 196 5.22 23.26 -3.83
N THR A 197 6.45 22.75 -3.75
CA THR A 197 7.51 22.97 -4.75
C THR A 197 8.26 21.68 -5.02
N PHE A 198 8.33 21.29 -6.30
CA PHE A 198 9.05 20.10 -6.74
C PHE A 198 10.18 20.51 -7.67
N ASN A 199 11.41 20.26 -7.23
CA ASN A 199 12.61 20.70 -7.92
C ASN A 199 13.11 19.67 -8.94
N VAL A 200 13.88 20.16 -9.91
CA VAL A 200 14.34 19.44 -11.10
C VAL A 200 14.68 17.97 -10.86
N GLY A 201 14.13 17.10 -11.70
CA GLY A 201 14.43 15.66 -11.74
C GLY A 201 13.88 14.84 -10.57
N SER A 202 12.96 15.39 -9.77
CA SER A 202 12.31 14.63 -8.69
C SER A 202 11.14 13.75 -9.18
N GLU A 203 10.83 12.71 -8.42
CA GLU A 203 9.64 11.86 -8.60
C GLU A 203 8.73 11.99 -7.38
N VAL A 204 7.48 12.40 -7.60
CA VAL A 204 6.51 12.72 -6.54
C VAL A 204 5.32 11.78 -6.64
N VAL A 205 4.87 11.30 -5.48
CA VAL A 205 3.76 10.35 -5.38
C VAL A 205 2.63 10.93 -4.54
N GLY A 206 1.39 10.76 -5.01
CA GLY A 206 0.18 11.06 -4.25
C GLY A 206 -0.64 12.25 -4.74
N THR A 207 -1.81 12.42 -4.13
CA THR A 207 -2.71 13.55 -4.35
C THR A 207 -2.27 14.73 -3.48
N VAL A 208 -1.69 15.75 -4.11
CA VAL A 208 -1.20 16.97 -3.46
C VAL A 208 -2.28 18.04 -3.46
N MET A 209 -2.77 18.39 -2.29
CA MET A 209 -3.74 19.47 -2.07
C MET A 209 -3.05 20.62 -1.34
N ALA A 210 -2.59 21.61 -2.09
CA ALA A 210 -1.93 22.80 -1.55
C ALA A 210 -2.90 23.96 -1.38
N TYR A 211 -2.86 24.62 -0.23
CA TYR A 211 -3.72 25.77 0.06
C TYR A 211 -3.50 26.92 -0.93
N ALA A 212 -2.25 27.19 -1.29
CA ALA A 212 -1.84 28.25 -2.19
C ALA A 212 -1.43 27.67 -3.55
N SER A 213 -0.15 27.75 -3.92
CA SER A 213 0.34 27.37 -5.25
C SER A 213 1.10 26.04 -5.25
N ILE A 214 1.24 25.46 -6.44
CA ILE A 214 2.10 24.30 -6.71
C ILE A 214 3.07 24.67 -7.83
N SER A 215 4.37 24.57 -7.57
CA SER A 215 5.42 24.84 -8.56
C SER A 215 6.15 23.55 -8.92
N VAL A 216 6.02 23.12 -10.18
CA VAL A 216 6.68 21.95 -10.74
C VAL A 216 7.78 22.46 -11.67
N LEU A 217 9.04 22.21 -11.31
CA LEU A 217 10.19 22.58 -12.14
C LEU A 217 10.39 21.53 -13.25
N THR A 218 11.46 21.61 -14.03
CA THR A 218 11.63 20.75 -15.21
C THR A 218 11.89 19.27 -14.90
N GLY A 219 11.26 18.40 -15.69
CA GLY A 219 11.60 16.97 -15.76
C GLY A 219 11.07 16.17 -14.59
N ILE A 220 9.94 16.58 -14.02
CA ILE A 220 9.32 15.95 -12.86
C ILE A 220 8.37 14.86 -13.34
N THR A 221 8.43 13.71 -12.69
CA THR A 221 7.41 12.66 -12.84
C THR A 221 6.52 12.65 -11.62
N ILE A 222 5.22 12.77 -11.83
CA ILE A 222 4.20 12.80 -10.77
C ILE A 222 3.26 11.63 -10.98
N SER A 223 3.30 10.66 -10.07
CA SER A 223 2.26 9.64 -9.94
C SER A 223 1.24 10.12 -8.92
N GLY A 224 0.23 10.87 -9.38
CA GLY A 224 -0.62 11.60 -8.48
C GLY A 224 -1.43 12.72 -9.11
N ARG A 225 -2.01 13.55 -8.24
CA ARG A 225 -2.88 14.68 -8.62
C ARG A 225 -2.35 15.96 -7.99
N LEU A 226 -2.54 17.09 -8.67
CA LEU A 226 -2.13 18.41 -8.19
C LEU A 226 -3.33 19.33 -8.07
N PHE A 227 -3.63 19.75 -6.84
CA PHE A 227 -4.75 20.63 -6.53
C PHE A 227 -4.27 21.88 -5.80
N ALA A 228 -4.32 23.03 -6.48
CA ALA A 228 -4.02 24.34 -5.91
C ALA A 228 -5.32 25.03 -5.48
N MET A 229 -5.50 25.22 -4.18
CA MET A 229 -6.77 25.61 -3.59
C MET A 229 -7.13 27.08 -3.82
N THR A 230 -6.17 27.99 -3.70
CA THR A 230 -6.43 29.44 -3.82
C THR A 230 -5.59 30.14 -4.88
N ALA A 231 -4.52 29.49 -5.37
CA ALA A 231 -3.62 30.08 -6.35
C ALA A 231 -3.44 29.18 -7.59
N SER A 232 -2.22 29.19 -8.16
CA SER A 232 -1.89 28.64 -9.46
C SER A 232 -1.07 27.36 -9.39
N ILE A 233 -1.00 26.65 -10.52
CA ILE A 233 -0.04 25.57 -10.78
C ILE A 233 0.90 26.01 -11.89
N THR A 234 2.21 25.79 -11.73
CA THR A 234 3.23 26.02 -12.78
C THR A 234 3.92 24.71 -13.15
N LEU A 235 4.13 24.48 -14.44
CA LEU A 235 4.71 23.26 -15.03
C LEU A 235 5.82 23.63 -16.02
N LEU A 236 6.87 22.79 -16.12
CA LEU A 236 8.04 23.01 -16.98
C LEU A 236 8.44 21.75 -17.79
N GLY A 237 7.50 21.12 -18.51
CA GLY A 237 7.79 19.96 -19.37
C GLY A 237 7.77 18.64 -18.61
N ASP A 238 6.68 18.39 -17.88
CA ASP A 238 6.58 17.36 -16.85
C ASP A 238 5.68 16.20 -17.26
N VAL A 239 5.68 15.14 -16.45
CA VAL A 239 4.81 13.97 -16.64
C VAL A 239 3.89 13.86 -15.44
N ILE A 240 2.59 14.08 -15.64
CA ILE A 240 1.57 14.00 -14.58
C ILE A 240 0.58 12.89 -14.92
N ASN A 241 0.66 11.79 -14.21
CA ASN A 241 -0.23 10.66 -14.36
C ASN A 241 -1.00 10.40 -13.05
N PRO A 242 -2.34 10.62 -13.02
CA PRO A 242 -3.13 10.40 -11.83
C PRO A 242 -3.17 8.90 -11.56
N CYS A 243 -2.52 8.51 -10.47
CA CYS A 243 -2.36 7.11 -10.09
C CYS A 243 -1.72 6.30 -11.21
N ALA A 244 -0.53 6.74 -11.65
CA ALA A 244 0.32 5.90 -12.47
C ALA A 244 0.57 4.61 -11.68
N PRO A 245 0.40 3.43 -12.30
CA PRO A 245 1.04 2.25 -11.77
C PRO A 245 2.55 2.47 -11.90
N SER A 246 3.20 2.96 -10.84
CA SER A 246 4.65 2.97 -10.76
C SER A 246 5.03 1.61 -10.20
N ASP A 247 5.16 0.65 -11.09
CA ASP A 247 5.62 -0.68 -10.73
C ASP A 247 7.10 -0.60 -10.38
N VAL A 248 7.40 -0.58 -9.08
CA VAL A 248 8.77 -0.75 -8.58
C VAL A 248 8.97 -2.25 -8.49
N ASP A 249 10.00 -2.79 -9.15
CA ASP A 249 10.32 -4.20 -9.01
C ASP A 249 11.05 -4.44 -7.69
N GLU A 250 10.29 -4.63 -6.60
CA GLU A 250 10.88 -4.83 -5.27
C GLU A 250 11.74 -6.10 -5.20
N CYS A 251 11.39 -7.12 -5.99
CA CYS A 251 12.16 -8.36 -6.10
C CYS A 251 13.53 -8.13 -6.73
N ALA A 252 13.62 -7.32 -7.80
CA ALA A 252 14.88 -7.00 -8.46
C ALA A 252 15.77 -6.09 -7.60
N LEU A 253 15.15 -5.26 -6.76
CA LEU A 253 15.85 -4.37 -5.84
C LEU A 253 16.23 -5.05 -4.51
N GLY A 254 15.70 -6.24 -4.22
CA GLY A 254 15.93 -6.98 -2.97
C GLY A 254 15.41 -6.25 -1.74
N ILE A 255 14.29 -5.55 -1.90
CA ILE A 255 13.63 -4.75 -0.86
C ILE A 255 12.23 -5.26 -0.51
N ASP A 256 11.87 -6.44 -1.01
CA ASP A 256 10.66 -7.17 -0.66
C ASP A 256 10.68 -7.66 0.79
N ASP A 257 9.50 -8.00 1.32
CA ASP A 257 9.31 -8.54 2.67
C ASP A 257 9.00 -10.04 2.70
N CYS A 258 9.37 -10.79 1.64
CA CYS A 258 9.15 -12.22 1.59
C CYS A 258 9.96 -12.97 2.66
N HIS A 259 9.39 -14.08 3.14
CA HIS A 259 10.08 -15.00 4.03
C HIS A 259 11.34 -15.56 3.36
N ASP A 260 12.41 -15.84 4.13
CA ASP A 260 13.67 -16.44 3.64
C ASP A 260 13.50 -17.77 2.86
N GLN A 261 12.33 -18.39 2.94
CA GLN A 261 11.97 -19.65 2.29
C GLN A 261 10.81 -19.45 1.29
N ALA A 262 10.66 -18.24 0.79
CA ALA A 262 9.77 -17.86 -0.28
C ALA A 262 10.56 -17.21 -1.42
N TYR A 263 10.00 -17.24 -2.63
CA TYR A 263 10.49 -16.45 -3.75
C TYR A 263 9.52 -15.30 -4.04
N CYS A 264 10.09 -14.14 -4.31
CA CYS A 264 9.38 -12.93 -4.70
C CYS A 264 9.05 -12.98 -6.20
N THR A 265 7.81 -12.65 -6.56
CA THR A 265 7.38 -12.43 -7.94
C THR A 265 6.83 -11.03 -8.08
N ASN A 266 7.46 -10.21 -8.93
CA ASN A 266 6.98 -8.86 -9.18
C ASN A 266 5.64 -8.90 -9.93
N THR A 267 4.72 -8.03 -9.56
CA THR A 267 3.39 -7.87 -10.16
C THR A 267 3.12 -6.39 -10.34
N PRO A 268 2.32 -5.95 -11.32
CA PRO A 268 2.00 -4.53 -11.42
C PRO A 268 1.47 -3.98 -10.08
N ASP A 269 2.19 -3.01 -9.51
CA ASP A 269 1.87 -2.29 -8.27
C ASP A 269 2.09 -3.09 -6.96
N SER A 270 2.81 -4.21 -6.96
CA SER A 270 3.10 -5.05 -5.77
C SER A 270 4.09 -6.17 -6.10
N PHE A 271 4.41 -7.03 -5.14
CA PHE A 271 4.88 -8.38 -5.43
C PHE A 271 4.00 -9.42 -4.74
N THR A 272 4.20 -10.69 -5.11
CA THR A 272 3.67 -11.85 -4.40
C THR A 272 4.82 -12.70 -3.88
N CYS A 273 4.73 -13.08 -2.61
CA CYS A 273 5.63 -14.06 -2.02
C CYS A 273 4.99 -15.44 -2.11
N THR A 274 5.73 -16.40 -2.67
CA THR A 274 5.29 -17.78 -2.72
C THR A 274 6.33 -18.65 -2.03
N CYS A 275 5.93 -19.44 -1.04
CA CYS A 275 6.84 -20.36 -0.39
C CYS A 275 7.52 -21.27 -1.41
N ASN A 276 8.80 -21.53 -1.19
CA ASN A 276 9.60 -22.43 -2.01
C ASN A 276 8.94 -23.82 -2.08
N SER A 277 9.25 -24.57 -3.13
CA SER A 277 8.69 -25.92 -3.32
C SER A 277 8.89 -26.78 -2.07
N GLY A 278 7.80 -27.40 -1.60
CA GLY A 278 7.77 -28.22 -0.38
C GLY A 278 7.43 -27.45 0.90
N PHE A 279 7.39 -26.12 0.87
CA PHE A 279 7.01 -25.29 2.01
C PHE A 279 5.56 -24.83 1.89
N THR A 280 4.90 -24.66 3.04
CA THR A 280 3.52 -24.15 3.14
C THR A 280 3.45 -22.98 4.10
N GLY A 281 2.61 -22.00 3.77
CA GLY A 281 2.39 -20.81 4.59
C GLY A 281 1.97 -19.61 3.74
N ASP A 282 2.07 -18.42 4.31
CA ASP A 282 1.62 -17.17 3.67
C ASP A 282 2.69 -16.49 2.80
N GLY A 283 3.90 -17.03 2.74
CA GLY A 283 4.99 -16.50 1.93
C GLY A 283 5.72 -15.30 2.55
N VAL A 284 5.14 -14.65 3.57
CA VAL A 284 5.64 -13.41 4.17
C VAL A 284 6.12 -13.67 5.60
N ASN A 285 5.26 -14.20 6.46
CA ASN A 285 5.55 -14.45 7.87
C ASN A 285 5.87 -15.93 8.15
N VAL A 286 5.31 -16.82 7.34
CA VAL A 286 5.39 -18.26 7.54
C VAL A 286 5.67 -18.92 6.20
N CYS A 287 6.82 -19.58 6.10
CA CYS A 287 6.99 -20.72 5.23
C CYS A 287 7.54 -21.85 6.08
N THR A 288 6.63 -22.72 6.53
CA THR A 288 6.99 -23.95 7.23
C THR A 288 7.38 -25.00 6.20
N GLY A 289 8.55 -25.61 6.41
CA GLY A 289 9.12 -26.65 5.55
C GLY A 289 8.19 -27.82 5.28
N PRO A 290 8.59 -28.73 4.38
CA PRO A 290 7.87 -29.98 4.21
C PRO A 290 7.77 -30.58 5.60
N ILE A 291 6.56 -30.96 6.01
CA ILE A 291 6.37 -31.60 7.32
C ILE A 291 7.31 -32.78 7.28
N ASP A 292 8.37 -32.74 8.08
CA ASP A 292 9.27 -33.88 8.17
C ASP A 292 8.42 -35.00 8.77
N CYS A 293 8.08 -36.01 7.96
CA CYS A 293 7.29 -37.13 8.43
C CYS A 293 8.03 -37.70 9.65
N PRO A 294 7.38 -37.81 10.83
CA PRO A 294 8.06 -38.16 12.06
C PRO A 294 8.83 -39.48 11.89
N TYR A 295 9.95 -39.63 12.61
CA TYR A 295 10.84 -40.79 12.48
C TYR A 295 10.07 -42.11 12.47
N GLY A 296 10.30 -42.94 11.44
CA GLY A 296 9.53 -44.17 11.21
C GLY A 296 8.36 -44.03 10.24
N THR A 297 8.20 -42.88 9.57
CA THR A 297 7.18 -42.66 8.53
C THR A 297 7.80 -42.10 7.23
N TYR A 298 7.12 -42.28 6.10
CA TYR A 298 7.46 -41.71 4.80
C TYR A 298 6.24 -41.03 4.17
N GLN A 299 6.49 -40.12 3.24
CA GLN A 299 5.46 -39.43 2.49
C GLN A 299 4.90 -40.34 1.40
N SER A 300 3.69 -40.84 1.59
CA SER A 300 3.05 -41.74 0.61
C SER A 300 2.30 -40.97 -0.49
N VAL A 301 1.99 -39.70 -0.25
CA VAL A 301 1.33 -38.81 -1.23
C VAL A 301 1.97 -37.41 -1.16
N ALA A 302 2.33 -36.86 -2.32
CA ALA A 302 2.78 -35.47 -2.45
C ALA A 302 1.61 -34.51 -2.17
N PRO A 303 1.75 -33.49 -1.28
CA PRO A 303 0.71 -32.50 -1.11
C PRO A 303 0.55 -31.71 -2.40
N ASP A 304 -0.70 -31.39 -2.72
CA ASP A 304 -1.04 -30.43 -3.78
C ASP A 304 -1.81 -29.25 -3.19
N ALA A 305 -2.26 -28.34 -4.05
CA ALA A 305 -2.95 -27.10 -3.64
C ALA A 305 -4.19 -27.33 -2.75
N ASN A 306 -4.76 -28.54 -2.73
CA ASN A 306 -6.02 -28.83 -2.08
C ASN A 306 -5.93 -29.99 -1.06
N THR A 307 -4.77 -30.62 -0.87
CA THR A 307 -4.61 -31.79 -0.01
C THR A 307 -3.44 -31.66 0.96
N LEU A 308 -3.69 -32.03 2.23
CA LEU A 308 -2.65 -32.10 3.25
C LEU A 308 -1.71 -33.29 2.98
N GLN A 309 -0.45 -33.15 3.40
CA GLN A 309 0.55 -34.21 3.36
C GLN A 309 0.09 -35.45 4.15
N VAL A 310 0.25 -36.64 3.57
CA VAL A 310 -0.06 -37.92 4.21
C VAL A 310 1.24 -38.67 4.51
N CYS A 311 1.54 -38.84 5.80
CA CYS A 311 2.65 -39.68 6.27
C CYS A 311 2.14 -41.09 6.59
N THR A 312 2.85 -42.09 6.08
CA THR A 312 2.56 -43.52 6.33
C THR A 312 3.74 -44.16 7.05
N GLY A 313 3.48 -45.09 7.98
CA GLY A 313 4.54 -45.82 8.67
C GLY A 313 5.40 -46.65 7.72
N TRP A 314 6.69 -46.77 8.01
CA TRP A 314 7.57 -47.68 7.27
C TRP A 314 7.13 -49.12 7.46
N THR A 315 7.19 -49.90 6.39
CA THR A 315 7.11 -51.35 6.46
C THR A 315 8.25 -51.89 7.36
N ILE A 316 7.91 -52.78 8.28
CA ILE A 316 8.87 -53.50 9.12
C ILE A 316 9.06 -54.88 8.53
N CYS A 317 10.27 -55.18 8.02
CA CYS A 317 10.59 -56.52 7.54
C CYS A 317 10.60 -57.51 8.71
N ASN A 318 10.00 -58.68 8.50
CA ASN A 318 10.07 -59.76 9.48
C ASN A 318 11.50 -60.28 9.59
N LEU A 319 12.14 -60.05 10.73
CA LEU A 319 13.54 -60.41 10.99
C LEU A 319 13.83 -61.93 10.93
N LEU A 320 12.80 -62.78 10.94
CA LEU A 320 12.94 -64.23 10.83
C LEU A 320 12.80 -64.77 9.42
N THR A 321 12.11 -64.05 8.53
CA THR A 321 11.68 -64.59 7.22
C THR A 321 11.99 -63.69 6.03
N GLN A 322 12.47 -62.47 6.26
CA GLN A 322 12.69 -61.46 5.23
C GLN A 322 13.98 -60.67 5.47
N TYR A 323 14.54 -60.10 4.40
CA TYR A 323 15.65 -59.15 4.46
C TYR A 323 15.29 -57.83 3.76
N GLU A 324 15.95 -56.75 4.16
CA GLU A 324 15.74 -55.43 3.55
C GLU A 324 16.43 -55.37 2.18
N THR A 325 15.64 -55.26 1.12
CA THR A 325 16.14 -55.11 -0.26
C THR A 325 16.35 -53.65 -0.63
N LEU A 326 15.63 -52.74 0.04
CA LEU A 326 15.81 -51.29 -0.09
C LEU A 326 15.39 -50.59 1.20
N GLY A 327 16.28 -49.73 1.71
CA GLY A 327 16.00 -48.94 2.91
C GLY A 327 15.00 -47.81 2.66
N PRO A 328 14.24 -47.42 3.70
CA PRO A 328 13.27 -46.34 3.58
C PRO A 328 13.97 -44.98 3.42
N SER A 329 13.27 -44.05 2.79
CA SER A 329 13.64 -42.63 2.72
C SER A 329 12.44 -41.76 3.05
N HIS A 330 12.61 -40.45 3.03
CA HIS A 330 11.50 -39.50 3.26
C HIS A 330 10.35 -39.66 2.26
N LEU A 331 10.64 -40.17 1.05
CA LEU A 331 9.68 -40.30 -0.06
C LEU A 331 9.43 -41.76 -0.47
N LEU A 332 10.03 -42.74 0.21
CA LEU A 332 9.98 -44.13 -0.21
C LEU A 332 9.85 -45.08 0.97
N ASP A 333 8.93 -46.04 0.86
CA ASP A 333 8.82 -47.11 1.84
C ASP A 333 10.00 -48.10 1.79
N ARG A 334 10.20 -48.80 2.89
CA ARG A 334 11.11 -49.95 3.00
C ARG A 334 10.59 -51.09 2.14
N ARG A 335 11.47 -51.75 1.39
CA ARG A 335 11.14 -53.00 0.68
C ARG A 335 11.78 -54.21 1.34
N CYS A 336 10.99 -55.26 1.50
CA CYS A 336 11.40 -56.53 2.07
C CYS A 336 11.39 -57.61 0.99
N GLY A 337 12.47 -58.39 0.89
CA GLY A 337 12.54 -59.59 0.06
C GLY A 337 12.30 -60.83 0.92
N GLU A 338 11.71 -61.87 0.33
CA GLU A 338 11.61 -63.18 0.98
C GLU A 338 12.92 -63.96 0.83
N ASN A 339 13.24 -64.78 1.83
CA ASN A 339 14.30 -65.75 1.71
C ASN A 339 13.83 -66.88 0.79
N GLU A 340 14.13 -66.83 -0.50
CA GLU A 340 14.18 -68.06 -1.30
C GLU A 340 15.30 -68.93 -0.75
N ILE A 341 14.94 -69.87 0.13
CA ILE A 341 15.75 -71.07 0.37
C ILE A 341 15.39 -72.03 -0.77
N ASP A 342 15.90 -71.75 -1.97
CA ASP A 342 16.05 -72.78 -2.98
C ASP A 342 17.30 -73.60 -2.61
N CYS A 343 17.05 -74.77 -1.99
CA CYS A 343 18.04 -75.82 -1.78
C CYS A 343 18.43 -76.48 -3.11
#